data_AF-A0AAD8XNL5-F1
#
_entry.id   AF-A0AAD8XNL5-F1
#
_cell.length_a   1.000
_cell.length_b   1.000
_cell.length_c   1.000
_cell.angle_alpha   90.00
_cell.angle_beta   90.00
_cell.angle_gamma   90.00
#
_symmetry.space_group_name_H-M   'P 1'
#
loop_
_entity.id
_entity.type
_entity.pdbx_description
1 polymer ?
#
loop_
_entity_poly.entity_id
_entity_poly.type
_entity_poly.pdbx_seq_one_letter_code
_entity_poly.pdbx_strand_id
1 'polypeptide(L)'
;MVPTTPLRTMALSMGVSRRTMVSCTVCAWRRHLSTSRPYLADKLPTPAPGAAPVEAPKPDLPGSAIHAPRAYGKKINNFTPQPLPRPIGMAHPPHPEDNSGVDRRSLKERRDDFVDYDKHLVRRKELKEKMARPYFRDWRNMQFHEGKSFIAPPLPFKADMSLFFPNFVGDTLAKNANNPRDTTRTLLDKISVVAVYSSQWADDQAKTFISPEANPALHELLAKTPGKTQVLQLNVEDNKFKAWIVKMFMGNLRKQIPEHNWGKYFLVPRGITNEISESIGYLNSKVGYVYLVDNLCRIRWAASGPSHPDERDSLVKSMKLVLHEWNKNEKAALEAAQVNNAAKGKKEVS
;
A
#
# COMPACT_ATOMS: atom_id res chain seq x y z
N MET A 1 85.71 -40.96 -37.32
CA MET A 1 86.74 -40.97 -36.27
C MET A 1 86.59 -39.71 -35.42
N VAL A 2 86.22 -39.89 -34.14
CA VAL A 2 86.62 -39.10 -32.93
C VAL A 2 86.18 -37.61 -32.88
N PRO A 3 85.92 -36.98 -31.70
CA PRO A 3 85.94 -37.46 -30.31
C PRO A 3 84.66 -37.19 -29.49
N THR A 4 84.47 -38.02 -28.48
CA THR A 4 83.71 -37.78 -27.25
C THR A 4 84.54 -36.95 -26.26
N THR A 5 83.91 -36.02 -25.54
CA THR A 5 84.48 -35.37 -24.34
C THR A 5 83.46 -35.37 -23.19
N PRO A 6 83.91 -35.51 -21.92
CA PRO A 6 83.05 -35.87 -20.81
C PRO A 6 82.56 -34.68 -19.97
N LEU A 7 81.34 -34.82 -19.43
CA LEU A 7 80.69 -33.91 -18.50
C LEU A 7 81.35 -33.96 -17.12
N ARG A 8 81.80 -32.79 -16.65
CA ARG A 8 82.37 -32.55 -15.33
C ARG A 8 81.29 -31.91 -14.44
N THR A 9 80.84 -32.64 -13.42
CA THR A 9 79.95 -32.16 -12.37
C THR A 9 80.70 -31.22 -11.43
N MET A 10 80.18 -30.01 -11.24
CA MET A 10 80.63 -29.04 -10.24
C MET A 10 79.51 -28.81 -9.23
N ALA A 11 79.81 -29.09 -7.96
CA ALA A 11 78.98 -28.77 -6.82
C ALA A 11 79.02 -27.26 -6.54
N LEU A 12 77.84 -26.66 -6.30
CA LEU A 12 77.71 -25.27 -5.84
C LEU A 12 77.02 -25.27 -4.47
N SER A 13 77.76 -24.77 -3.48
CA SER A 13 77.36 -24.52 -2.11
C SER A 13 76.24 -23.48 -2.03
N MET A 14 75.17 -23.76 -1.30
CA MET A 14 74.12 -22.79 -0.97
C MET A 14 74.56 -21.91 0.22
N GLY A 15 74.77 -20.63 -0.04
CA GLY A 15 74.91 -19.60 1.00
C GLY A 15 73.54 -19.16 1.53
N VAL A 16 73.39 -19.12 2.85
CA VAL A 16 72.16 -18.68 3.54
C VAL A 16 72.13 -17.15 3.60
N SER A 17 71.26 -16.53 2.80
CA SER A 17 70.97 -15.09 2.89
C SER A 17 69.90 -14.83 3.97
N ARG A 18 70.30 -14.29 5.12
CA ARG A 18 69.37 -13.77 6.14
C ARG A 18 68.70 -12.50 5.60
N ARG A 19 67.44 -12.62 5.15
CA ARG A 19 66.56 -11.46 4.93
C ARG A 19 65.86 -11.11 6.25
N THR A 20 66.10 -9.90 6.72
CA THR A 20 65.36 -9.22 7.78
C THR A 20 63.92 -9.00 7.31
N MET A 21 62.96 -9.62 8.00
CA MET A 21 61.53 -9.39 7.73
C MET A 21 61.10 -8.07 8.36
N VAL A 22 60.77 -7.08 7.52
CA VAL A 22 60.06 -5.87 7.93
C VAL A 22 58.59 -6.26 8.16
N SER A 23 58.15 -6.20 9.42
CA SER A 23 56.79 -6.51 9.83
C SER A 23 55.81 -5.43 9.37
N CYS A 24 54.79 -5.81 8.60
CA CYS A 24 53.70 -4.93 8.17
C CYS A 24 52.82 -4.53 9.37
N THR A 25 52.73 -3.23 9.64
CA THR A 25 51.95 -2.62 10.74
C THR A 25 50.44 -2.87 10.62
N VAL A 26 49.93 -3.16 9.42
CA VAL A 26 48.52 -3.49 9.16
C VAL A 26 48.12 -4.88 9.70
N CYS A 27 49.08 -5.80 9.82
CA CYS A 27 48.84 -7.14 10.38
C CYS A 27 48.90 -7.17 11.91
N ALA A 28 49.60 -6.22 12.55
CA ALA A 28 49.69 -6.11 14.01
C ALA A 28 48.35 -5.67 14.63
N TRP A 29 47.57 -4.84 13.93
CA TRP A 29 46.28 -4.34 14.40
C TRP A 29 45.14 -5.38 14.39
N ARG A 30 45.28 -6.51 13.68
CA ARG A 30 44.26 -7.59 13.70
C ARG A 30 44.39 -8.54 14.88
N ARG A 31 45.47 -8.49 15.67
CA ARG A 31 45.72 -9.44 16.76
C ARG A 31 45.19 -9.01 18.13
N HIS A 32 44.62 -7.81 18.25
CA HIS A 32 44.14 -7.27 19.54
C HIS A 32 42.61 -7.28 19.72
N LEU A 33 41.84 -7.88 18.81
CA LEU A 33 40.42 -8.18 19.06
C LEU A 33 40.29 -9.62 19.57
N SER A 34 40.78 -9.84 20.79
CA SER A 34 40.53 -11.04 21.57
C SER A 34 39.05 -11.05 21.92
N THR A 35 38.27 -11.84 21.19
CA THR A 35 36.87 -12.11 21.51
C THR A 35 36.84 -13.14 22.64
N SER A 36 36.97 -12.68 23.88
CA SER A 36 36.51 -13.46 25.02
C SER A 36 35.00 -13.63 24.87
N ARG A 37 34.58 -14.82 24.42
CA ARG A 37 33.19 -15.25 24.50
C ARG A 37 32.83 -15.32 25.99
N PRO A 38 31.89 -14.52 26.52
CA PRO A 38 31.35 -14.84 27.83
C PRO A 38 30.65 -16.18 27.72
N TYR A 39 31.09 -17.09 28.58
CA TYR A 39 30.53 -18.39 28.83
C TYR A 39 29.01 -18.25 29.02
N LEU A 40 28.25 -19.12 28.35
CA LEU A 40 26.82 -19.31 28.54
C LEU A 40 26.55 -19.53 30.03
N ALA A 41 26.06 -18.49 30.71
CA ALA A 41 25.47 -18.62 32.04
C ALA A 41 24.11 -19.33 31.88
N ASP A 42 23.87 -20.25 32.82
CA ASP A 42 22.83 -21.27 32.80
C ASP A 42 21.43 -20.77 32.41
N LYS A 43 20.83 -21.45 31.44
CA LYS A 43 19.39 -21.37 31.20
C LYS A 43 18.66 -22.06 32.35
N LEU A 44 17.87 -21.30 33.10
CA LEU A 44 16.78 -21.83 33.92
C LEU A 44 15.79 -22.63 33.04
N PRO A 45 15.14 -23.68 33.59
CA PRO A 45 14.39 -24.65 32.80
C PRO A 45 13.22 -24.01 32.06
N THR A 46 13.19 -24.26 30.75
CA THR A 46 12.09 -23.96 29.84
C THR A 46 10.81 -24.65 30.32
N PRO A 47 9.66 -23.96 30.47
CA PRO A 47 8.38 -24.66 30.62
C PRO A 47 8.02 -25.39 29.31
N ALA A 48 7.35 -26.53 29.46
CA ALA A 48 7.05 -27.52 28.44
C ALA A 48 6.38 -26.97 27.15
N PRO A 49 6.57 -27.62 25.98
CA PRO A 49 5.96 -27.24 24.72
C PRO A 49 4.49 -27.66 24.73
N GLY A 50 3.59 -26.76 25.13
CA GLY A 50 2.19 -27.14 25.32
C GLY A 50 1.22 -25.98 25.52
N ALA A 51 1.46 -24.83 24.91
CA ALA A 51 0.41 -23.84 24.67
C ALA A 51 0.90 -22.89 23.59
N ALA A 52 0.29 -22.95 22.40
CA ALA A 52 0.37 -21.83 21.48
C ALA A 52 -0.04 -20.55 22.25
N PRO A 53 0.68 -19.42 22.13
CA PRO A 53 0.18 -18.17 22.68
C PRO A 53 -1.20 -17.94 22.08
N VAL A 54 -2.22 -17.93 22.93
CA VAL A 54 -3.56 -17.49 22.53
C VAL A 54 -3.37 -16.06 22.05
N GLU A 55 -3.44 -15.89 20.73
CA GLU A 55 -3.28 -14.62 20.06
C GLU A 55 -4.33 -13.68 20.65
N ALA A 56 -3.90 -12.58 21.27
CA ALA A 56 -4.81 -11.58 21.82
C ALA A 56 -5.84 -11.21 20.72
N PRO A 57 -7.14 -11.07 21.05
CA PRO A 57 -8.17 -10.81 20.06
C PRO A 57 -7.81 -9.52 19.34
N LYS A 58 -7.45 -9.65 18.06
CA LYS A 58 -7.24 -8.49 17.19
C LYS A 58 -8.57 -7.75 17.09
N PRO A 59 -8.58 -6.42 17.05
CA PRO A 59 -9.81 -5.67 16.81
C PRO A 59 -10.46 -6.19 15.52
N ASP A 60 -11.77 -6.42 15.55
CA ASP A 60 -12.54 -6.92 14.41
C ASP A 60 -12.63 -5.86 13.30
N LEU A 61 -11.56 -5.72 12.53
CA LEU A 61 -11.50 -4.79 11.39
C LEU A 61 -12.49 -5.18 10.30
N PRO A 62 -13.09 -4.24 9.55
CA PRO A 62 -14.18 -4.53 8.62
C PRO A 62 -13.85 -5.57 7.54
N GLY A 63 -12.64 -5.66 7.01
CA GLY A 63 -12.27 -6.72 6.07
C GLY A 63 -11.92 -8.07 6.71
N SER A 64 -11.90 -8.20 8.05
CA SER A 64 -11.75 -9.51 8.72
C SER A 64 -12.90 -10.46 8.38
N ALA A 65 -14.10 -9.93 8.12
CA ALA A 65 -15.28 -10.71 7.71
C ALA A 65 -15.20 -11.23 6.26
N ILE A 66 -14.28 -10.72 5.45
CA ILE A 66 -14.08 -11.24 4.09
C ILE A 66 -13.30 -12.55 4.21
N HIS A 67 -13.95 -13.66 3.88
CA HIS A 67 -13.33 -14.97 3.85
C HIS A 67 -12.51 -15.15 2.56
N ALA A 68 -11.39 -14.43 2.42
CA ALA A 68 -10.53 -14.50 1.23
C ALA A 68 -9.09 -14.92 1.59
N PRO A 69 -8.33 -15.47 0.63
CA PRO A 69 -6.94 -15.85 0.86
C PRO A 69 -6.08 -14.60 1.07
N ARG A 70 -5.45 -14.51 2.25
CA ARG A 70 -4.60 -13.38 2.65
C ARG A 70 -3.13 -13.64 2.37
N ALA A 71 -2.34 -12.56 2.30
CA ALA A 71 -0.88 -12.61 2.27
C ALA A 71 -0.25 -13.27 3.53
N TYR A 72 -1.00 -13.33 4.62
CA TYR A 72 -0.57 -13.83 5.93
C TYR A 72 -1.64 -14.75 6.56
N GLY A 73 -1.33 -15.35 7.72
CA GLY A 73 -2.28 -16.23 8.41
C GLY A 73 -2.44 -17.62 7.76
N LYS A 74 -3.59 -18.27 8.01
CA LYS A 74 -3.87 -19.64 7.54
C LYS A 74 -3.91 -19.71 6.01
N LYS A 75 -3.44 -20.82 5.45
CA LYS A 75 -3.50 -21.11 4.01
C LYS A 75 -4.88 -21.68 3.68
N ILE A 76 -5.42 -21.26 2.54
CA ILE A 76 -6.71 -21.74 2.03
C ILE A 76 -6.42 -22.54 0.76
N ASN A 77 -7.03 -23.71 0.64
CA ASN A 77 -6.79 -24.63 -0.48
C ASN A 77 -7.80 -24.48 -1.62
N ASN A 78 -9.07 -24.19 -1.30
CA ASN A 78 -10.14 -23.93 -2.26
C ASN A 78 -10.86 -22.67 -1.82
N PHE A 79 -11.13 -21.78 -2.77
CA PHE A 79 -11.75 -20.50 -2.49
C PHE A 79 -12.67 -20.08 -3.63
N THR A 80 -13.90 -19.73 -3.28
CA THR A 80 -14.88 -19.12 -4.19
C THR A 80 -15.22 -17.72 -3.67
N PRO A 81 -15.08 -16.66 -4.49
CA PRO A 81 -15.31 -15.30 -4.04
C PRO A 81 -16.81 -15.08 -3.80
N GLN A 82 -17.14 -14.55 -2.63
CA GLN A 82 -18.50 -14.19 -2.25
C GLN A 82 -18.73 -12.68 -2.45
N PRO A 83 -19.98 -12.24 -2.60
CA PRO A 83 -20.33 -10.83 -2.56
C PRO A 83 -19.88 -10.19 -1.24
N LEU A 84 -19.47 -8.92 -1.31
CA LEU A 84 -19.01 -8.19 -0.13
C LEU A 84 -20.12 -8.10 0.94
N PRO A 85 -19.95 -8.70 2.14
CA PRO A 85 -21.05 -8.88 3.09
C PRO A 85 -21.37 -7.62 3.91
N ARG A 86 -20.38 -6.75 4.13
CA ARG A 86 -20.51 -5.52 4.92
C ARG A 86 -19.71 -4.37 4.32
N PRO A 87 -20.07 -3.10 4.63
CA PRO A 87 -19.26 -1.97 4.23
C PRO A 87 -17.82 -2.08 4.76
N ILE A 88 -16.88 -1.65 3.94
CA ILE A 88 -15.44 -1.64 4.21
C ILE A 88 -14.91 -0.21 4.24
N GLY A 89 -13.82 0.00 4.95
CA GLY A 89 -13.20 1.31 5.13
C GLY A 89 -12.66 1.55 6.53
N MET A 90 -12.01 2.68 6.72
CA MET A 90 -11.57 3.20 8.01
C MET A 90 -12.75 3.72 8.81
N ALA A 91 -12.71 3.57 10.14
CA ALA A 91 -13.77 4.06 11.02
C ALA A 91 -13.84 5.59 11.08
N HIS A 92 -12.70 6.26 11.00
CA HIS A 92 -12.58 7.71 11.13
C HIS A 92 -12.41 8.36 9.75
N PRO A 93 -12.92 9.59 9.57
CA PRO A 93 -12.71 10.36 8.33
C PRO A 93 -11.21 10.61 8.11
N PRO A 94 -10.73 10.60 6.85
CA PRO A 94 -9.32 10.72 6.55
C PRO A 94 -8.86 12.17 6.70
N HIS A 95 -7.74 12.40 7.38
CA HIS A 95 -7.10 13.70 7.43
C HIS A 95 -6.04 13.83 6.31
N PRO A 96 -5.87 15.00 5.66
CA PRO A 96 -4.89 15.18 4.58
C PRO A 96 -3.43 14.86 4.95
N GLU A 97 -3.10 14.87 6.23
CA GLU A 97 -1.76 14.60 6.73
C GLU A 97 -1.55 13.14 7.14
N ASP A 98 -2.61 12.32 7.17
CA ASP A 98 -2.51 10.91 7.48
C ASP A 98 -1.65 10.20 6.42
N ASN A 99 -0.83 9.23 6.85
CA ASN A 99 0.07 8.48 5.97
C ASN A 99 1.09 9.32 5.17
N SER A 100 1.29 10.59 5.53
CA SER A 100 2.26 11.48 4.86
C SER A 100 3.73 11.12 5.09
N GLY A 101 4.01 10.28 6.09
CA GLY A 101 5.37 9.95 6.51
C GLY A 101 6.10 11.10 7.21
N VAL A 102 5.44 12.24 7.42
CA VAL A 102 5.97 13.37 8.19
C VAL A 102 5.82 13.06 9.67
N ASP A 103 6.95 12.82 10.33
CA ASP A 103 6.98 12.58 11.77
C ASP A 103 7.04 13.93 12.52
N ARG A 104 5.93 14.30 13.18
CA ARG A 104 5.82 15.55 13.96
C ARG A 104 6.57 15.52 15.30
N ARG A 105 7.11 14.37 15.69
CA ARG A 105 7.82 14.22 16.96
C ARG A 105 9.06 15.10 17.01
N SER A 106 9.34 15.65 18.19
CA SER A 106 10.51 16.49 18.41
C SER A 106 11.82 15.71 18.23
N LEU A 107 12.93 16.40 17.95
CA LEU A 107 14.25 15.74 17.85
C LEU A 107 14.61 15.00 19.16
N LYS A 108 14.17 15.53 20.30
CA LYS A 108 14.32 14.92 21.61
C LYS A 108 13.56 13.60 21.70
N GLU A 109 12.26 13.59 21.37
CA GLU A 109 11.45 12.36 21.34
C GLU A 109 12.03 11.32 20.38
N ARG A 110 12.46 11.73 19.18
CA ARG A 110 13.11 10.81 18.23
C ARG A 110 14.38 10.19 18.80
N ARG A 111 15.18 10.95 19.55
CA ARG A 111 16.39 10.45 20.22
C ARG A 111 16.03 9.46 21.31
N ASP A 112 15.07 9.81 22.16
CA ASP A 112 14.68 8.99 23.30
C ASP A 112 14.06 7.65 22.83
N ASP A 113 13.37 7.64 21.69
CA ASP A 113 12.86 6.43 21.03
C ASP A 113 13.93 5.44 20.56
N PHE A 114 15.17 5.89 20.31
CA PHE A 114 16.26 4.96 19.99
C PHE A 114 16.70 4.15 21.22
N VAL A 115 16.39 4.61 22.43
CA VAL A 115 16.76 3.96 23.68
C VAL A 115 15.58 3.21 24.31
N ASP A 116 14.36 3.51 23.87
CA ASP A 116 13.13 2.87 24.34
C ASP A 116 13.06 1.37 23.96
N TYR A 117 13.21 0.52 24.98
CA TYR A 117 13.22 -0.94 24.83
C TYR A 117 11.87 -1.50 24.34
N ASP A 118 10.76 -0.93 24.81
CA ASP A 118 9.42 -1.42 24.50
C ASP A 118 9.08 -1.14 23.04
N LYS A 119 9.45 0.05 22.54
CA LYS A 119 9.32 0.38 21.11
C LYS A 119 10.15 -0.55 20.23
N HIS A 120 11.36 -0.94 20.66
CA HIS A 120 12.16 -1.92 19.95
C HIS A 120 11.54 -3.32 19.95
N LEU A 121 10.82 -3.70 21.01
CA LEU A 121 10.09 -4.97 21.05
C LEU A 121 8.94 -4.98 20.03
N VAL A 122 8.14 -3.91 20.00
CA VAL A 122 7.05 -3.74 19.01
C VAL A 122 7.61 -3.73 17.58
N ARG A 123 8.64 -2.95 17.32
CA ARG A 123 9.27 -2.86 15.99
C ARG A 123 9.87 -4.20 15.53
N ARG A 124 10.49 -4.96 16.45
CA ARG A 124 10.97 -6.32 16.15
C ARG A 124 9.82 -7.25 15.78
N LYS A 125 8.68 -7.17 16.48
CA LYS A 125 7.48 -7.95 16.16
C LYS A 125 6.96 -7.62 14.76
N GLU A 126 6.83 -6.35 14.42
CA GLU A 126 6.41 -5.91 13.08
C GLU A 126 7.37 -6.35 11.97
N LEU A 127 8.68 -6.21 12.20
CA LEU A 127 9.70 -6.65 11.23
C LEU A 127 9.66 -8.17 11.05
N LYS A 128 9.51 -8.93 12.15
CA LYS A 128 9.35 -10.38 12.10
C LYS A 128 8.10 -10.77 11.31
N GLU A 129 6.97 -10.11 11.54
CA GLU A 129 5.74 -10.33 10.77
C GLU A 129 5.92 -10.03 9.28
N LYS A 130 6.61 -8.93 8.94
CA LYS A 130 6.94 -8.58 7.56
C LYS A 130 7.86 -9.60 6.90
N MET A 131 8.88 -10.08 7.62
CA MET A 131 9.78 -11.12 7.11
C MET A 131 9.11 -12.49 7.00
N ALA A 132 8.17 -12.80 7.89
CA ALA A 132 7.41 -14.04 7.87
C ALA A 132 6.40 -14.11 6.72
N ARG A 133 6.06 -12.97 6.08
CA ARG A 133 5.22 -12.92 4.88
C ARG A 133 6.02 -13.40 3.67
N PRO A 134 5.72 -14.61 3.14
CA PRO A 134 6.35 -15.07 1.93
C PRO A 134 5.81 -14.24 0.77
N TYR A 135 6.69 -13.53 0.05
CA TYR A 135 6.34 -12.76 -1.16
C TYR A 135 5.50 -13.57 -2.17
N PHE A 136 5.76 -14.87 -2.26
CA PHE A 136 5.07 -15.79 -3.18
C PHE A 136 3.63 -16.14 -2.78
N ARG A 137 3.15 -15.74 -1.59
CA ARG A 137 1.77 -16.03 -1.17
C ARG A 137 0.75 -15.29 -2.02
N ASP A 138 0.96 -14.00 -2.24
CA ASP A 138 0.04 -13.19 -3.07
C ASP A 138 -0.03 -13.72 -4.49
N TRP A 139 1.12 -14.16 -5.04
CA TRP A 139 1.19 -14.83 -6.34
C TRP A 139 0.43 -16.14 -6.36
N ARG A 140 0.60 -16.98 -5.34
CA ARG A 140 -0.16 -18.23 -5.22
C ARG A 140 -1.66 -17.97 -5.10
N ASN A 141 -2.06 -16.93 -4.37
CA ASN A 141 -3.46 -16.58 -4.20
C ASN A 141 -4.14 -16.19 -5.53
N MET A 142 -3.37 -15.78 -6.55
CA MET A 142 -3.90 -15.50 -7.89
C MET A 142 -4.43 -16.75 -8.61
N GLN A 143 -4.03 -17.95 -8.19
CA GLN A 143 -4.53 -19.20 -8.78
C GLN A 143 -6.06 -19.35 -8.60
N PHE A 144 -6.64 -18.66 -7.61
CA PHE A 144 -8.06 -18.69 -7.35
C PHE A 144 -8.73 -17.49 -8.01
N HIS A 145 -9.57 -17.74 -9.03
CA HIS A 145 -10.39 -16.70 -9.68
C HIS A 145 -9.60 -15.43 -10.05
N GLU A 146 -8.40 -15.60 -10.62
CA GLU A 146 -7.51 -14.50 -11.01
C GLU A 146 -7.11 -13.55 -9.86
N GLY A 147 -7.15 -14.07 -8.63
CA GLY A 147 -6.81 -13.35 -7.40
C GLY A 147 -7.95 -12.51 -6.81
N LYS A 148 -9.16 -12.60 -7.38
CA LYS A 148 -10.34 -11.90 -6.88
C LYS A 148 -10.59 -12.24 -5.41
N SER A 149 -10.75 -11.23 -4.56
CA SER A 149 -10.97 -11.42 -3.11
C SER A 149 -12.47 -11.47 -2.76
N PHE A 150 -13.29 -10.70 -3.47
CA PHE A 150 -14.74 -10.63 -3.29
C PHE A 150 -15.39 -10.12 -4.57
N ILE A 151 -16.69 -10.39 -4.71
CA ILE A 151 -17.54 -9.90 -5.80
C ILE A 151 -18.18 -8.57 -5.35
N ALA A 152 -18.29 -7.63 -6.28
CA ALA A 152 -18.88 -6.35 -6.00
C ALA A 152 -20.38 -6.46 -5.66
N PRO A 153 -20.91 -5.65 -4.73
CA PRO A 153 -22.33 -5.63 -4.44
C PRO A 153 -23.12 -5.02 -5.62
N PRO A 154 -24.37 -5.45 -5.85
CA PRO A 154 -25.19 -4.92 -6.95
C PRO A 154 -25.65 -3.46 -6.73
N LEU A 155 -25.63 -2.98 -5.47
CA LEU A 155 -26.06 -1.67 -5.04
C LEU A 155 -25.00 -1.01 -4.14
N PRO A 156 -24.99 0.33 -4.04
CA PRO A 156 -24.10 1.01 -3.13
C PRO A 156 -24.56 0.80 -1.68
N PHE A 157 -23.62 0.83 -0.75
CA PHE A 157 -23.89 0.87 0.68
C PHE A 157 -24.69 2.14 1.04
N LYS A 158 -25.38 2.17 2.19
CA LYS A 158 -26.05 3.38 2.69
C LYS A 158 -25.06 4.38 3.28
N ALA A 159 -25.30 5.68 3.14
CA ALA A 159 -24.35 6.74 3.52
C ALA A 159 -23.95 6.67 5.00
N ASP A 160 -24.91 6.31 5.84
CA ASP A 160 -24.76 6.26 7.29
C ASP A 160 -23.96 5.03 7.76
N MET A 161 -23.94 3.96 6.95
CA MET A 161 -23.23 2.71 7.24
C MET A 161 -21.88 2.62 6.52
N SER A 162 -21.63 3.49 5.54
CA SER A 162 -20.38 3.48 4.79
C SER A 162 -19.23 4.02 5.62
N LEU A 163 -18.10 3.34 5.53
CA LEU A 163 -16.85 3.70 6.17
C LEU A 163 -15.97 4.52 5.23
N PHE A 164 -14.85 5.03 5.73
CA PHE A 164 -14.04 6.00 5.02
C PHE A 164 -12.91 5.38 4.19
N PHE A 165 -12.60 6.01 3.07
CA PHE A 165 -11.41 5.71 2.29
C PHE A 165 -10.18 6.35 2.96
N PRO A 166 -9.07 5.61 3.15
CA PRO A 166 -7.86 6.13 3.78
C PRO A 166 -7.19 7.21 2.92
N ASN A 167 -6.48 8.13 3.57
CA ASN A 167 -5.59 9.06 2.87
C ASN A 167 -4.33 8.33 2.40
N PHE A 168 -3.86 8.70 1.21
CA PHE A 168 -2.55 8.32 0.70
C PHE A 168 -1.81 9.57 0.25
N VAL A 169 -0.49 9.57 0.39
CA VAL A 169 0.37 10.68 -0.02
C VAL A 169 1.36 10.19 -1.06
N GLY A 170 1.42 10.87 -2.21
CA GLY A 170 2.20 10.40 -3.36
C GLY A 170 2.51 11.48 -4.38
N ASP A 171 3.35 11.12 -5.35
CA ASP A 171 3.72 11.98 -6.45
C ASP A 171 2.64 11.93 -7.55
N THR A 172 2.22 13.10 -8.03
CA THR A 172 1.29 13.21 -9.18
C THR A 172 2.05 13.44 -10.48
N LEU A 173 1.39 13.21 -11.62
CA LEU A 173 1.98 13.48 -12.95
C LEU A 173 2.00 14.98 -13.30
N ALA A 174 1.35 15.83 -12.50
CA ALA A 174 1.24 17.26 -12.78
C ALA A 174 2.61 17.96 -12.69
N LYS A 175 2.99 18.69 -13.75
CA LYS A 175 4.29 19.37 -13.87
C LYS A 175 4.49 20.49 -12.84
N ASN A 176 3.41 21.22 -12.54
CA ASN A 176 3.43 22.42 -11.70
C ASN A 176 2.99 22.15 -10.25
N ALA A 177 2.79 20.88 -9.88
CA ALA A 177 2.37 20.52 -8.54
C ALA A 177 3.58 20.38 -7.62
N ASN A 178 3.52 21.00 -6.44
CA ASN A 178 4.38 20.63 -5.33
C ASN A 178 4.03 19.19 -4.92
N ASN A 179 4.77 18.22 -5.46
CA ASN A 179 4.74 16.83 -5.03
C ASN A 179 5.56 16.69 -3.73
N PRO A 180 5.12 15.85 -2.76
CA PRO A 180 3.98 14.94 -2.81
C PRO A 180 2.64 15.60 -2.45
N ARG A 181 1.53 15.04 -2.96
CA ARG A 181 0.14 15.46 -2.69
C ARG A 181 -0.66 14.37 -1.99
N ASP A 182 -1.67 14.78 -1.24
CA ASP A 182 -2.61 13.91 -0.55
C ASP A 182 -3.84 13.57 -1.42
N THR A 183 -4.36 12.36 -1.26
CA THR A 183 -5.56 11.91 -1.97
C THR A 183 -6.82 12.52 -1.38
N THR A 184 -6.87 12.76 -0.06
CA THR A 184 -8.05 13.32 0.61
C THR A 184 -8.51 14.63 -0.01
N ARG A 185 -7.64 15.62 -0.23
CA ARG A 185 -8.01 16.89 -0.88
C ARG A 185 -8.49 16.72 -2.32
N THR A 186 -8.04 15.66 -2.99
CA THR A 186 -8.46 15.37 -4.37
C THR A 186 -9.84 14.73 -4.40
N LEU A 187 -10.14 13.87 -3.42
CA LEU A 187 -11.39 13.12 -3.29
C LEU A 187 -12.53 13.93 -2.66
N LEU A 188 -12.21 14.86 -1.76
CA LEU A 188 -13.19 15.66 -1.06
C LEU A 188 -14.03 16.50 -2.03
N ASP A 189 -15.31 16.64 -1.72
CA ASP A 189 -16.32 17.33 -2.54
C ASP A 189 -16.51 16.76 -3.96
N LYS A 190 -16.13 15.49 -4.18
CA LYS A 190 -16.29 14.81 -5.47
C LYS A 190 -16.66 13.35 -5.31
N ILE A 191 -17.50 12.84 -6.20
CA ILE A 191 -17.72 11.40 -6.32
C ILE A 191 -16.63 10.82 -7.23
N SER A 192 -15.84 9.92 -6.68
CA SER A 192 -14.61 9.45 -7.30
C SER A 192 -14.60 7.95 -7.44
N VAL A 193 -14.34 7.45 -8.65
CA VAL A 193 -13.99 6.04 -8.86
C VAL A 193 -12.49 5.91 -8.68
N VAL A 194 -12.06 5.23 -7.63
CA VAL A 194 -10.65 5.08 -7.26
C VAL A 194 -10.16 3.69 -7.65
N ALA A 195 -9.29 3.61 -8.65
CA ALA A 195 -8.59 2.39 -9.03
C ALA A 195 -7.26 2.30 -8.26
N VAL A 196 -7.04 1.20 -7.54
CA VAL A 196 -5.83 0.94 -6.75
C VAL A 196 -5.13 -0.30 -7.29
N TYR A 197 -3.86 -0.16 -7.64
CA TYR A 197 -3.05 -1.25 -8.20
C TYR A 197 -1.56 -1.07 -7.87
N SER A 198 -0.77 -2.14 -8.00
CA SER A 198 0.69 -2.11 -7.73
C SER A 198 1.54 -2.66 -8.89
N SER A 199 0.91 -3.04 -10.00
CA SER A 199 1.59 -3.69 -11.13
C SER A 199 0.77 -3.53 -12.39
N GLN A 200 1.40 -3.74 -13.55
CA GLN A 200 0.69 -3.68 -14.84
C GLN A 200 -0.45 -4.70 -14.94
N TRP A 201 -0.25 -5.91 -14.40
CA TRP A 201 -1.32 -6.91 -14.33
C TRP A 201 -2.56 -6.40 -13.57
N ALA A 202 -2.34 -5.81 -12.38
CA ALA A 202 -3.40 -5.23 -11.57
C ALA A 202 -4.02 -3.98 -12.23
N ASP A 203 -3.23 -3.18 -12.95
CA ASP A 203 -3.69 -2.04 -13.73
C ASP A 203 -4.63 -2.51 -14.87
N ASP A 204 -4.25 -3.55 -15.61
CA ASP A 204 -5.08 -4.10 -16.68
C ASP A 204 -6.41 -4.65 -16.14
N GLN A 205 -6.40 -5.29 -14.97
CA GLN A 205 -7.63 -5.66 -14.25
C GLN A 205 -8.47 -4.43 -13.89
N ALA A 206 -7.88 -3.38 -13.32
CA ALA A 206 -8.63 -2.17 -12.98
C ALA A 206 -9.18 -1.45 -14.22
N LYS A 207 -8.44 -1.45 -15.34
CA LYS A 207 -8.88 -0.92 -16.65
C LYS A 207 -10.15 -1.60 -17.14
N THR A 208 -10.37 -2.87 -16.83
CA THR A 208 -11.64 -3.53 -17.20
C THR A 208 -12.87 -2.88 -16.56
N PHE A 209 -12.72 -2.05 -15.53
CA PHE A 209 -13.81 -1.26 -14.94
C PHE A 209 -13.85 0.19 -15.45
N ILE A 210 -12.68 0.81 -15.62
CA ILE A 210 -12.55 2.26 -15.82
C ILE A 210 -12.25 2.67 -17.26
N SER A 211 -11.86 1.75 -18.15
CA SER A 211 -11.51 2.10 -19.52
C SER A 211 -12.76 2.47 -20.33
N PRO A 212 -12.64 3.39 -21.31
CA PRO A 212 -13.76 3.77 -22.17
C PRO A 212 -14.25 2.61 -23.04
N GLU A 213 -13.36 1.69 -23.39
CA GLU A 213 -13.68 0.49 -24.17
C GLU A 213 -14.48 -0.53 -23.36
N ALA A 214 -14.11 -0.75 -22.09
CA ALA A 214 -14.77 -1.75 -21.25
C ALA A 214 -16.06 -1.23 -20.61
N ASN A 215 -16.14 0.07 -20.31
CA ASN A 215 -17.27 0.68 -19.64
C ASN A 215 -17.63 2.06 -20.22
N PRO A 216 -18.20 2.12 -21.44
CA PRO A 216 -18.58 3.38 -22.07
C PRO A 216 -19.63 4.16 -21.26
N ALA A 217 -20.55 3.45 -20.60
CA ALA A 217 -21.60 4.06 -19.76
C ALA A 217 -21.04 4.86 -18.58
N LEU A 218 -19.91 4.45 -18.02
CA LEU A 218 -19.20 5.23 -16.99
C LEU A 218 -18.68 6.56 -17.55
N HIS A 219 -18.07 6.54 -18.74
CA HIS A 219 -17.54 7.76 -19.38
C HIS A 219 -18.63 8.72 -19.82
N GLU A 220 -19.78 8.23 -20.26
CA GLU A 220 -20.95 9.07 -20.50
C GLU A 220 -21.41 9.80 -19.23
N LEU A 221 -21.40 9.13 -18.07
CA LEU A 221 -21.75 9.75 -16.80
C LEU A 221 -20.73 10.80 -16.35
N LEU A 222 -19.45 10.49 -16.51
CA LEU A 222 -18.35 11.43 -16.23
C LEU A 222 -18.47 12.69 -17.10
N ALA A 223 -18.81 12.51 -18.39
CA ALA A 223 -19.01 13.62 -19.32
C ALA A 223 -20.27 14.44 -19.00
N LYS A 224 -21.35 13.81 -18.50
CA LYS A 224 -22.60 14.49 -18.10
C LYS A 224 -22.47 15.32 -16.83
N THR A 225 -21.51 14.97 -15.95
CA THR A 225 -21.36 15.60 -14.62
C THR A 225 -19.94 16.10 -14.38
N PRO A 226 -19.41 16.99 -15.25
CA PRO A 226 -18.04 17.47 -15.14
C PRO A 226 -17.86 18.22 -13.81
N GLY A 227 -16.72 17.99 -13.15
CA GLY A 227 -16.36 18.64 -11.89
C GLY A 227 -16.89 17.94 -10.63
N LYS A 228 -18.10 17.38 -10.67
CA LYS A 228 -18.67 16.58 -9.56
C LYS A 228 -18.13 15.15 -9.53
N THR A 229 -17.78 14.59 -10.69
CA THR A 229 -17.33 13.21 -10.82
C THR A 229 -15.93 13.10 -11.40
N GLN A 230 -15.20 12.07 -10.99
CA GLN A 230 -13.85 11.82 -11.49
C GLN A 230 -13.42 10.35 -11.37
N VAL A 231 -12.36 10.00 -12.09
CA VAL A 231 -11.62 8.74 -11.94
C VAL A 231 -10.25 9.08 -11.38
N LEU A 232 -9.88 8.42 -10.28
CA LEU A 232 -8.60 8.52 -9.62
C LEU A 232 -7.84 7.20 -9.78
N GLN A 233 -6.56 7.27 -10.12
CA GLN A 233 -5.70 6.09 -10.24
C GLN A 233 -4.57 6.17 -9.23
N LEU A 234 -4.47 5.16 -8.37
CA LEU A 234 -3.49 5.03 -7.31
C LEU A 234 -2.57 3.85 -7.64
N ASN A 235 -1.35 4.15 -8.06
CA ASN A 235 -0.28 3.17 -8.19
C ASN A 235 0.48 3.09 -6.86
N VAL A 236 0.21 2.05 -6.08
CA VAL A 236 0.80 1.84 -4.77
C VAL A 236 2.03 0.96 -4.90
N GLU A 237 3.20 1.51 -4.60
CA GLU A 237 4.47 0.79 -4.69
C GLU A 237 5.13 0.68 -3.32
N ASP A 238 5.20 -0.54 -2.79
CA ASP A 238 5.86 -0.83 -1.51
C ASP A 238 7.39 -0.83 -1.65
N ASN A 239 7.90 -1.21 -2.82
CA ASN A 239 9.32 -1.29 -3.06
C ASN A 239 9.86 0.06 -3.57
N LYS A 240 10.71 0.69 -2.77
CA LYS A 240 11.37 1.96 -3.11
C LYS A 240 12.09 1.93 -4.47
N PHE A 241 12.72 0.80 -4.79
CA PHE A 241 13.43 0.66 -6.06
C PHE A 241 12.45 0.67 -7.25
N LYS A 242 11.31 -0.03 -7.12
CA LYS A 242 10.25 0.01 -8.14
C LYS A 242 9.63 1.40 -8.26
N ALA A 243 9.31 2.04 -7.14
CA ALA A 243 8.79 3.40 -7.13
C ALA A 243 9.74 4.38 -7.84
N TRP A 244 11.06 4.21 -7.63
CA TRP A 244 12.08 5.01 -8.33
C TRP A 244 12.12 4.74 -9.83
N ILE A 245 12.02 3.47 -10.27
CA ILE A 245 11.90 3.12 -11.70
C ILE A 245 10.65 3.76 -12.31
N VAL A 246 9.49 3.60 -11.67
CA VAL A 246 8.23 4.20 -12.18
C VAL A 246 8.36 5.72 -12.26
N LYS A 247 9.02 6.35 -11.29
CA LYS A 247 9.32 7.79 -11.29
C LYS A 247 10.14 8.22 -12.50
N MET A 248 11.12 7.42 -12.92
CA MET A 248 11.88 7.67 -14.17
C MET A 248 10.98 7.60 -15.41
N PHE A 249 10.00 6.69 -15.41
CA PHE A 249 9.04 6.52 -16.52
C PHE A 249 7.82 7.45 -16.46
N MET A 250 7.69 8.33 -15.46
CA MET A 250 6.57 9.30 -15.38
C MET A 250 6.49 10.22 -16.59
N GLY A 251 7.61 10.51 -17.26
CA GLY A 251 7.61 11.28 -18.51
C GLY A 251 6.88 10.54 -19.65
N ASN A 252 7.01 9.22 -19.72
CA ASN A 252 6.30 8.40 -20.71
C ASN A 252 4.82 8.24 -20.34
N LEU A 253 4.51 8.04 -19.05
CA LEU A 253 3.12 7.99 -18.56
C LEU A 253 2.35 9.28 -18.89
N ARG A 254 3.01 10.44 -18.82
CA ARG A 254 2.42 11.73 -19.25
C ARG A 254 2.05 11.79 -20.73
N LYS A 255 2.67 10.98 -21.59
CA LYS A 255 2.30 10.88 -23.02
C LYS A 255 1.06 10.03 -23.24
N GLN A 256 0.78 9.08 -22.34
CA GLN A 256 -0.34 8.16 -22.44
C GLN A 256 -1.60 8.70 -21.75
N ILE A 257 -1.43 9.45 -20.65
CA ILE A 257 -2.54 10.01 -19.87
C ILE A 257 -2.75 11.47 -20.28
N PRO A 258 -4.00 11.89 -20.57
CA PRO A 258 -4.27 13.27 -20.94
C PRO A 258 -4.01 14.24 -19.77
N GLU A 259 -3.61 15.47 -20.08
CA GLU A 259 -3.13 16.46 -19.11
C GLU A 259 -4.13 16.78 -18.00
N HIS A 260 -5.42 16.84 -18.32
CA HIS A 260 -6.50 17.08 -17.35
C HIS A 260 -6.63 15.97 -16.27
N ASN A 261 -6.01 14.80 -16.49
CA ASN A 261 -5.99 13.68 -15.55
C ASN A 261 -4.65 13.53 -14.82
N TRP A 262 -3.63 14.35 -15.11
CA TRP A 262 -2.33 14.23 -14.45
C TRP A 262 -2.39 14.45 -12.93
N GLY A 263 -3.29 15.31 -12.46
CA GLY A 263 -3.54 15.52 -11.03
C GLY A 263 -4.40 14.43 -10.37
N LYS A 264 -4.89 13.46 -11.14
CA LYS A 264 -5.73 12.34 -10.68
C LYS A 264 -5.00 10.99 -10.68
N TYR A 265 -3.74 10.99 -11.12
CA TYR A 265 -2.85 9.85 -11.03
C TYR A 265 -1.88 10.08 -9.88
N PHE A 266 -1.78 9.12 -8.97
CA PHE A 266 -0.87 9.16 -7.83
C PHE A 266 0.05 7.94 -7.84
N LEU A 267 1.35 8.20 -7.74
CA LEU A 267 2.35 7.20 -7.38
C LEU A 267 2.58 7.29 -5.87
N VAL A 268 2.09 6.32 -5.11
CA VAL A 268 2.13 6.32 -3.64
C VAL A 268 3.27 5.41 -3.17
N PRO A 269 4.40 5.97 -2.70
CA PRO A 269 5.46 5.18 -2.10
C PRO A 269 5.06 4.80 -0.67
N ARG A 270 4.84 3.50 -0.40
CA ARG A 270 4.36 2.98 0.90
C ARG A 270 3.04 3.61 1.38
N GLY A 271 1.92 3.07 0.91
CA GLY A 271 0.60 3.55 1.33
C GLY A 271 -0.13 2.64 2.32
N ILE A 272 0.04 1.33 2.19
CA ILE A 272 -0.93 0.38 2.76
C ILE A 272 -0.31 -0.36 3.95
N THR A 273 -0.73 0.04 5.16
CA THR A 273 -0.46 -0.73 6.38
C THR A 273 -1.39 -1.94 6.46
N ASN A 274 -1.10 -2.88 7.37
CA ASN A 274 -1.96 -4.05 7.59
C ASN A 274 -3.37 -3.63 7.98
N GLU A 275 -3.49 -2.66 8.87
CA GLU A 275 -4.77 -2.12 9.32
C GLU A 275 -5.56 -1.51 8.16
N ILE A 276 -4.90 -0.71 7.32
CA ILE A 276 -5.53 -0.15 6.11
C ILE A 276 -5.93 -1.27 5.15
N SER A 277 -5.06 -2.26 4.92
CA SER A 277 -5.34 -3.37 4.01
C SER A 277 -6.57 -4.18 4.44
N GLU A 278 -6.66 -4.42 5.74
CA GLU A 278 -7.76 -5.13 6.38
C GLU A 278 -9.02 -4.28 6.46
N SER A 279 -8.92 -2.97 6.60
CA SER A 279 -10.11 -2.13 6.70
C SER A 279 -10.80 -1.96 5.34
N ILE A 280 -10.04 -1.71 4.27
CA ILE A 280 -10.57 -1.49 2.91
C ILE A 280 -10.69 -2.78 2.09
N GLY A 281 -10.35 -3.94 2.64
CA GLY A 281 -10.41 -5.21 1.90
C GLY A 281 -9.37 -5.34 0.78
N TYR A 282 -8.22 -4.65 0.89
CA TYR A 282 -7.07 -4.83 0.00
C TYR A 282 -6.25 -6.06 0.45
N LEU A 283 -6.71 -7.25 0.07
CA LEU A 283 -6.22 -8.51 0.65
C LEU A 283 -5.09 -9.17 -0.15
N ASN A 284 -4.97 -8.83 -1.44
CA ASN A 284 -3.93 -9.32 -2.33
C ASN A 284 -3.25 -8.14 -3.03
N SER A 285 -1.97 -7.90 -2.73
CA SER A 285 -1.25 -6.77 -3.31
C SER A 285 -1.02 -6.86 -4.82
N LYS A 286 -1.26 -8.02 -5.44
CA LYS A 286 -0.98 -8.28 -6.87
C LYS A 286 -2.20 -8.08 -7.76
N VAL A 287 -3.33 -7.70 -7.18
CA VAL A 287 -4.65 -7.63 -7.84
C VAL A 287 -5.13 -6.19 -7.86
N GLY A 288 -5.87 -5.80 -8.90
CA GLY A 288 -6.49 -4.48 -9.00
C GLY A 288 -7.74 -4.37 -8.12
N TYR A 289 -7.94 -3.21 -7.50
CA TYR A 289 -9.15 -2.90 -6.73
C TYR A 289 -9.78 -1.62 -7.24
N VAL A 290 -11.11 -1.56 -7.21
CA VAL A 290 -11.86 -0.37 -7.62
C VAL A 290 -12.86 -0.01 -6.53
N TYR A 291 -12.84 1.25 -6.10
CA TYR A 291 -13.73 1.78 -5.08
C TYR A 291 -14.56 2.93 -5.63
N LEU A 292 -15.84 3.00 -5.27
CA LEU A 292 -16.64 4.20 -5.45
C LEU A 292 -16.61 4.99 -4.14
N VAL A 293 -16.07 6.19 -4.18
CA VAL A 293 -15.90 7.07 -3.03
C VAL A 293 -16.81 8.28 -3.19
N ASP A 294 -17.58 8.60 -2.16
CA ASP A 294 -18.49 9.75 -2.11
C ASP A 294 -17.76 11.06 -1.77
N ASN A 295 -18.48 12.19 -1.85
CA ASN A 295 -17.97 13.54 -1.57
C ASN A 295 -17.33 13.69 -0.17
N LEU A 296 -17.80 12.93 0.83
CA LEU A 296 -17.23 12.88 2.19
C LEU A 296 -16.12 11.82 2.35
N CYS A 297 -15.52 11.35 1.26
CA CYS A 297 -14.48 10.30 1.27
C CYS A 297 -14.97 8.95 1.84
N ARG A 298 -16.26 8.61 1.70
CA ARG A 298 -16.83 7.33 2.16
C ARG A 298 -16.86 6.29 1.04
N ILE A 299 -16.50 5.05 1.31
CA ILE A 299 -16.57 3.94 0.36
C ILE A 299 -18.03 3.48 0.24
N ARG A 300 -18.63 3.74 -0.91
CA ARG A 300 -20.03 3.39 -1.22
C ARG A 300 -20.14 2.08 -1.97
N TRP A 301 -19.10 1.66 -2.67
CA TRP A 301 -19.06 0.42 -3.44
C TRP A 301 -17.60 -0.01 -3.64
N ALA A 302 -17.35 -1.30 -3.79
CA ALA A 302 -16.01 -1.81 -4.02
C ALA A 302 -16.01 -3.09 -4.86
N ALA A 303 -14.96 -3.29 -5.64
CA ALA A 303 -14.67 -4.50 -6.40
C ALA A 303 -13.20 -4.88 -6.32
N SER A 304 -12.93 -6.17 -6.59
CA SER A 304 -11.57 -6.72 -6.65
C SER A 304 -11.38 -7.57 -7.91
N GLY A 305 -10.18 -7.54 -8.46
CA GLY A 305 -9.78 -8.33 -9.62
C GLY A 305 -10.42 -7.85 -10.93
N PRO A 306 -10.53 -8.74 -11.95
CA PRO A 306 -11.12 -8.40 -13.24
C PRO A 306 -12.64 -8.18 -13.14
N SER A 307 -13.15 -7.29 -13.99
CA SER A 307 -14.57 -6.95 -14.03
C SER A 307 -15.42 -8.03 -14.69
N HIS A 308 -16.53 -8.37 -14.04
CA HIS A 308 -17.63 -9.06 -14.71
C HIS A 308 -18.63 -8.04 -15.28
N PRO A 309 -19.39 -8.38 -16.34
CA PRO A 309 -20.38 -7.47 -16.92
C PRO A 309 -21.34 -6.87 -15.89
N ASP A 310 -21.86 -7.72 -15.00
CA ASP A 310 -22.78 -7.30 -13.94
C ASP A 310 -22.14 -6.31 -12.96
N GLU A 311 -20.84 -6.44 -12.71
CA GLU A 311 -20.14 -5.53 -11.80
C GLU A 311 -19.90 -4.16 -12.44
N ARG A 312 -19.63 -4.12 -13.76
CA ARG A 312 -19.53 -2.85 -14.50
C ARG A 312 -20.85 -2.10 -14.47
N ASP A 313 -21.95 -2.81 -14.69
CA ASP A 313 -23.30 -2.24 -14.59
C ASP A 313 -23.62 -1.79 -13.16
N SER A 314 -23.24 -2.58 -12.16
CA SER A 314 -23.43 -2.24 -10.74
C SER A 314 -22.66 -0.98 -10.35
N LEU A 315 -21.45 -0.76 -10.87
CA LEU A 315 -20.66 0.45 -10.65
C LEU A 315 -21.38 1.69 -11.20
N VAL A 316 -21.86 1.61 -12.45
CA VAL A 316 -22.58 2.71 -13.11
C VAL A 316 -23.89 3.01 -12.38
N LYS A 317 -24.66 1.98 -11.99
CA LYS A 317 -25.89 2.13 -11.21
C LYS A 317 -25.60 2.76 -9.84
N SER A 318 -24.57 2.28 -9.15
CA SER A 318 -24.16 2.79 -7.84
C SER A 318 -23.75 4.26 -7.92
N MET A 319 -22.97 4.65 -8.92
CA MET A 319 -22.56 6.03 -9.13
C MET A 319 -23.75 6.96 -9.41
N LYS A 320 -24.73 6.53 -10.21
CA LYS A 320 -25.98 7.29 -10.43
C LYS A 320 -26.76 7.50 -9.14
N LEU A 321 -26.87 6.47 -8.31
CA LEU A 321 -27.59 6.55 -7.03
C LEU A 321 -26.89 7.50 -6.05
N VAL A 322 -25.57 7.39 -5.90
CA VAL A 322 -24.80 8.29 -5.02
C VAL A 322 -24.87 9.74 -5.52
N LEU A 323 -24.82 9.98 -6.84
CA LEU A 323 -25.04 11.31 -7.42
C LEU A 323 -26.43 11.87 -7.10
N HIS A 324 -27.46 11.03 -7.20
CA HIS A 324 -28.83 11.43 -6.87
C HIS A 324 -28.97 11.74 -5.37
N GLU A 325 -28.40 10.91 -4.49
CA GLU A 325 -28.34 11.16 -3.05
C GLU A 325 -27.66 12.49 -2.73
N TRP A 326 -26.51 12.77 -3.35
CA TRP A 326 -25.77 14.02 -3.14
C TRP A 326 -26.58 15.25 -3.59
N ASN A 327 -27.15 15.23 -4.80
CA ASN A 327 -27.96 16.35 -5.29
C ASN A 327 -29.21 16.59 -4.42
N LYS A 328 -29.80 15.53 -3.86
CA LYS A 328 -30.92 15.67 -2.91
C LYS A 328 -30.48 16.32 -1.60
N ASN A 329 -29.33 15.92 -1.07
CA ASN A 329 -28.77 16.48 0.16
C ASN A 329 -28.35 17.96 -0.01
N GLU A 330 -27.80 18.33 -1.18
CA GLU A 330 -27.51 19.74 -1.49
C GLU A 330 -28.78 20.60 -1.50
N LYS A 331 -29.85 20.15 -2.15
CA LYS A 331 -31.14 20.87 -2.17
C LYS A 331 -31.71 21.05 -0.77
N ALA A 332 -31.73 19.98 0.03
CA ALA A 332 -32.20 20.04 1.41
C ALA A 332 -31.36 20.99 2.28
N ALA A 333 -30.03 21.02 2.08
CA ALA A 333 -29.14 21.93 2.80
C ALA A 333 -29.39 23.40 2.42
N LEU A 334 -29.65 23.68 1.14
CA LEU A 334 -29.99 25.03 0.67
C LEU A 334 -31.33 25.50 1.23
N GLU A 335 -32.35 24.65 1.22
CA GLU A 335 -33.67 24.94 1.81
C GLU A 335 -33.55 25.22 3.32
N ALA A 336 -32.80 24.40 4.06
CA ALA A 336 -32.53 24.62 5.48
C ALA A 336 -31.78 25.93 5.75
N ALA A 337 -30.80 26.29 4.90
CA ALA A 337 -30.07 27.55 5.02
C ALA A 337 -30.98 28.77 4.78
N GLN A 338 -31.90 28.70 3.81
CA GLN A 338 -32.88 29.76 3.55
C GLN A 338 -33.83 29.98 4.73
N VAL A 339 -34.33 28.88 5.33
CA VAL A 339 -35.19 28.94 6.53
C VAL A 339 -34.43 29.58 7.71
N ASN A 340 -33.18 29.19 7.93
CA ASN A 340 -32.34 29.75 8.99
C ASN A 340 -32.07 31.25 8.81
N ASN A 341 -31.85 31.70 7.57
CA ASN A 341 -31.65 33.12 7.27
C ASN A 341 -32.94 33.94 7.45
N ALA A 342 -34.09 33.41 7.02
CA ALA A 342 -35.38 34.05 7.24
C ALA A 342 -35.74 34.16 8.74
N ALA A 343 -35.35 33.17 9.54
CA ALA A 343 -35.53 33.20 11.00
C ALA A 343 -34.61 34.23 11.69
N LYS A 344 -33.36 34.40 11.22
CA LYS A 344 -32.44 35.43 11.73
C LYS A 344 -32.89 36.85 11.38
N GLY A 345 -33.32 37.09 10.15
CA GLY A 345 -33.81 38.40 9.72
C GLY A 345 -35.04 38.90 10.50
N LYS A 346 -35.89 37.99 10.98
CA LYS A 346 -37.02 38.36 11.86
C LYS A 346 -36.60 38.73 13.29
N LYS A 347 -35.47 38.21 13.78
CA LYS A 347 -34.96 38.50 15.13
C LYS A 347 -34.17 39.82 15.21
N GLU A 348 -33.67 40.35 14.11
CA GLU A 348 -32.94 41.63 14.07
C GLU A 348 -33.87 42.84 13.87
N VAL A 349 -35.13 42.61 13.47
CA VAL A 349 -36.15 43.64 13.26
C VAL A 349 -37.10 43.79 14.46
N SER A 350 -37.00 42.90 15.46
CA SER A 350 -37.64 43.00 16.77
C SER A 350 -36.61 43.44 17.81
#